data_AF-A0A1H0NPM8-F1
#
_entry.id   AF-A0A1H0NPM8-F1
#
_cell.length_a   1.000
_cell.length_b   1.000
_cell.length_c   1.000
_cell.angle_alpha   90.00
_cell.angle_beta   90.00
_cell.angle_gamma   90.00
#
_symmetry.space_group_name_H-M   'P 1'
#
loop_
_entity.id
_entity.type
_entity.pdbx_description
1 polymer ?
#
loop_
_entity_poly.entity_id
_entity_poly.type
_entity_poly.pdbx_seq_one_letter_code
_entity_poly.pdbx_strand_id
1 'polypeptide(L)' 'MYALLNVWMIATAVASVYLFNAGAHRVRWGALIGLVGQPAWLHLTMATDEPGMFVVSLFFTLCYGRGVWDGFIRQGGARG' A
#
# COMPACT_ATOMS: atom_id res chain seq x y z
N MET A 1 3.84 4.76 -21.78
CA MET A 1 2.86 3.98 -20.99
C MET A 1 3.12 3.97 -19.48
N TYR A 2 4.35 4.23 -19.01
CA TYR A 2 4.69 4.31 -17.58
C TYR A 2 4.14 5.52 -16.81
N ALA A 3 3.70 6.58 -17.51
CA ALA A 3 3.17 7.78 -16.86
C ALA A 3 1.92 7.48 -16.00
N LEU A 4 1.00 6.65 -16.51
CA LEU A 4 -0.20 6.24 -15.77
C LEU A 4 0.15 5.44 -14.50
N LEU A 5 1.13 4.54 -14.61
CA LEU A 5 1.61 3.75 -13.47
C LEU A 5 2.31 4.63 -12.43
N ASN A 6 3.11 5.60 -12.86
CA ASN A 6 3.72 6.58 -11.96
C ASN A 6 2.66 7.43 -11.23
N VAL A 7 1.64 7.90 -11.95
CA VAL A 7 0.55 8.67 -11.33
C VAL A 7 -0.21 7.81 -10.33
N TRP A 8 -0.53 6.56 -10.66
CA TRP A 8 -1.13 5.60 -9.71
C TRP A 8 -0.23 5.44 -8.49
N MET A 9 1.05 5.13 -8.70
CA MET A 9 2.05 4.92 -7.66
C MET A 9 2.11 6.11 -6.69
N ILE A 10 2.23 7.32 -7.21
CA ILE A 10 2.31 8.56 -6.43
C ILE A 10 1.00 8.82 -5.69
N ALA A 11 -0.14 8.75 -6.39
CA ALA A 11 -1.44 9.04 -5.80
C ALA A 11 -1.75 8.09 -4.62
N THR A 12 -1.50 6.80 -4.80
CA THR A 12 -1.70 5.79 -3.75
C THR A 12 -0.70 5.95 -2.59
N ALA A 13 0.57 6.28 -2.86
CA ALA A 13 1.56 6.53 -1.82
C ALA A 13 1.18 7.76 -0.97
N VAL A 14 0.88 8.90 -1.60
CA VAL A 14 0.50 10.13 -0.90
C VAL A 14 -0.78 9.93 -0.09
N ALA A 15 -1.81 9.33 -0.69
CA ALA A 15 -3.06 9.05 0.01
C ALA A 15 -2.88 8.09 1.19
N SER A 16 -2.07 7.03 1.03
CA SER A 16 -1.75 6.09 2.10
C SER A 16 -1.05 6.76 3.28
N VAL A 17 0.00 7.55 3.00
CA VAL A 17 0.76 8.28 4.04
C VAL A 17 -0.11 9.30 4.76
N TYR A 18 -0.95 10.03 4.02
CA TYR A 18 -1.91 10.96 4.60
C TYR A 18 -2.87 10.24 5.56
N LEU A 19 -3.45 9.12 5.13
CA LEU A 19 -4.40 8.36 5.95
C LEU A 19 -3.77 7.75 7.20
N PHE A 20 -2.50 7.35 7.14
CA PHE A 20 -1.78 6.89 8.33
C PHE A 20 -1.59 8.01 9.37
N ASN A 21 -1.43 9.26 8.93
CA ASN A 21 -1.25 10.41 9.82
C ASN A 21 -2.58 11.09 10.22
N ALA A 22 -3.68 10.80 9.53
CA ALA A 22 -4.99 11.42 9.77
C ALA A 22 -5.82 10.77 10.89
N GLY A 23 -5.23 9.87 11.69
CA GLY A 23 -5.83 9.30 12.91
C GLY A 23 -6.13 7.80 12.86
N ALA A 24 -6.26 7.19 14.06
CA ALA A 24 -6.30 5.73 14.24
C ALA A 24 -7.40 5.00 13.45
N HIS A 25 -8.57 5.61 13.26
CA HIS A 25 -9.66 5.00 12.49
C HIS A 25 -9.35 4.92 10.98
N ARG A 26 -8.48 5.81 10.47
CA ARG A 26 -8.12 5.92 9.05
C ARG A 26 -6.92 5.07 8.67
N VAL A 27 -6.16 4.56 9.64
CA VAL A 27 -5.00 3.67 9.44
C VAL A 27 -5.34 2.45 8.59
N ARG A 28 -6.52 1.83 8.80
CA ARG A 28 -6.97 0.69 7.98
C ARG A 28 -7.12 1.06 6.49
N TRP A 29 -7.63 2.25 6.22
CA TRP A 29 -7.80 2.75 4.86
C TRP A 29 -6.46 3.14 4.24
N GLY A 30 -5.54 3.69 5.04
CA GLY A 30 -4.15 3.89 4.63
C GLY A 30 -3.52 2.59 4.18
N ALA A 31 -3.64 1.53 4.99
CA ALA A 31 -3.10 0.22 4.64
C ALA A 31 -3.69 -0.35 3.34
N LEU A 32 -5.01 -0.17 3.13
CA LEU A 32 -5.70 -0.64 1.93
C LEU A 32 -5.26 0.13 0.67
N ILE A 33 -5.18 1.46 0.73
CA ILE A 33 -4.73 2.28 -0.39
C ILE A 33 -3.26 1.99 -0.73
N GLY A 34 -2.41 1.84 0.29
CA GLY A 34 -1.01 1.45 0.11
C GLY A 34 -0.86 0.10 -0.59
N LEU A 35 -1.71 -0.88 -0.24
CA LEU A 35 -1.74 -2.20 -0.89
C LEU A 35 -2.16 -2.12 -2.36
N VAL A 36 -3.20 -1.32 -2.68
CA VAL A 36 -3.65 -1.09 -4.06
C VAL A 36 -2.59 -0.38 -4.90
N GLY A 37 -1.68 0.38 -4.28
CA GLY A 37 -0.51 0.97 -4.94
C GLY A 37 0.59 -0.03 -5.29
N GLN A 38 0.72 -1.14 -4.56
CA GLN A 38 1.85 -2.07 -4.72
C GLN A 38 1.98 -2.72 -6.11
N PRO A 39 0.90 -3.10 -6.83
CA PRO A 39 1.02 -3.58 -8.19
C PRO A 39 1.74 -2.60 -9.12
N ALA A 40 1.50 -1.29 -8.97
CA ALA A 40 2.20 -0.27 -9.74
C ALA A 40 3.68 -0.21 -9.36
N TRP A 41 4.01 -0.23 -8.05
CA TRP A 41 5.39 -0.27 -7.55
C TRP A 41 6.16 -1.50 -8.06
N LEU A 42 5.59 -2.70 -7.94
CA LEU A 42 6.22 -3.94 -8.40
C LEU A 42 6.44 -3.97 -9.91
N HIS A 43 5.44 -3.53 -10.69
CA HIS A 43 5.58 -3.51 -12.15
C HIS A 43 6.61 -2.47 -12.61
N LEU A 44 6.62 -1.28 -11.99
CA LEU A 44 7.58 -0.24 -12.35
C LEU A 44 9.01 -0.67 -12.02
N THR A 45 9.24 -1.12 -10.78
CA THR A 45 10.58 -1.51 -10.30
C THR A 45 11.16 -2.72 -11.03
N MET A 46 10.31 -3.66 -11.45
CA MET A 46 10.71 -4.76 -12.33
C MET A 46 11.03 -4.28 -13.75
N ALA A 47 10.25 -3.33 -14.29
CA ALA A 47 10.47 -2.80 -15.64
C ALA A 47 11.66 -1.82 -15.73
N THR A 48 12.04 -1.18 -14.63
CA THR A 48 13.19 -0.25 -14.55
C THR A 48 14.47 -0.90 -14.02
N ASP A 49 14.47 -2.23 -13.83
CA ASP A 49 15.64 -3.00 -13.36
C ASP A 49 16.21 -2.47 -12.02
N GLU A 50 15.31 -2.18 -11.07
CA GLU A 50 15.66 -1.70 -9.73
C GLU A 50 15.42 -2.79 -8.67
N PRO A 51 16.33 -3.78 -8.53
CA PRO A 51 16.11 -4.94 -7.67
C PRO A 51 15.94 -4.58 -6.19
N GLY A 52 16.62 -3.53 -5.72
CA GLY A 52 16.46 -3.04 -4.35
C GLY A 52 15.05 -2.54 -4.08
N MET A 53 14.50 -1.73 -4.99
CA MET A 53 13.15 -1.18 -4.87
C MET A 53 12.08 -2.26 -5.07
N PHE A 54 12.35 -3.28 -5.90
CA PHE A 54 11.47 -4.44 -6.05
C PHE A 54 11.32 -5.23 -4.75
N VAL A 55 12.43 -5.52 -4.06
CA VAL A 55 12.41 -6.22 -2.76
C VAL A 55 11.69 -5.38 -1.69
N VAL A 56 11.93 -4.07 -1.66
CA VAL A 56 11.23 -3.16 -0.76
C VAL A 56 9.72 -3.14 -1.05
N SER A 57 9.32 -3.12 -2.31
CA SER A 57 7.90 -3.18 -2.71
C SER A 57 7.24 -4.49 -2.26
N LEU A 58 7.94 -5.63 -2.35
CA LEU A 58 7.44 -6.89 -1.80
C LEU A 58 7.25 -6.80 -0.27
N PHE A 59 8.23 -6.25 0.43
CA PHE A 59 8.13 -6.07 1.88
C PHE A 59 6.97 -5.14 2.26
N PHE A 60 6.80 -4.02 1.56
CA PHE A 60 5.66 -3.13 1.74
C PHE A 60 4.34 -3.82 1.45
N THR A 61 4.26 -4.66 0.43
CA THR A 61 3.07 -5.48 0.14
C THR A 61 2.68 -6.34 1.33
N LEU A 62 3.66 -6.99 1.99
CA LEU A 62 3.40 -7.78 3.20
C LEU A 62 2.94 -6.91 4.37
N CYS A 63 3.59 -5.78 4.62
CA CYS A 63 3.21 -4.85 5.69
C CYS A 63 1.81 -4.27 5.50
N TYR A 64 1.49 -3.84 4.28
CA TYR A 64 0.16 -3.34 3.92
C TYR A 64 -0.90 -4.44 4.02
N GLY A 65 -0.61 -5.64 3.53
CA GLY A 65 -1.50 -6.80 3.66
C GLY A 65 -1.80 -7.12 5.14
N ARG A 66 -0.78 -7.09 6.00
CA ARG A 66 -0.95 -7.26 7.45
C ARG A 66 -1.81 -6.14 8.06
N GLY A 67 -1.57 -4.89 7.68
CA GLY A 67 -2.36 -3.74 8.14
C GLY A 67 -3.84 -3.84 7.74
N VAL A 68 -4.13 -4.31 6.52
CA VAL A 68 -5.49 -4.59 6.06
C VAL A 68 -6.12 -5.73 6.85
N TRP A 69 -5.39 -6.83 7.05
CA TRP A 69 -5.86 -7.97 7.84
C TRP A 69 -6.22 -7.55 9.28
N ASP A 70 -5.33 -6.83 9.95
CA ASP A 70 -5.58 -6.37 11.33
C ASP A 70 -6.74 -5.36 11.41
N GLY A 71 -6.83 -4.43 10.44
CA GLY A 71 -7.81 -3.35 10.45
C GLY A 71 -9.22 -3.74 9.97
N PHE A 72 -9.35 -4.74 9.10
CA PHE A 72 -10.64 -5.17 8.55
C PHE A 72 -11.06 -6.56 9.03
N ILE A 73 -10.13 -7.51 9.10
CA ILE A 73 -10.46 -8.91 9.42
C ILE A 73 -10.40 -9.15 10.93
N ARG A 74 -9.36 -8.69 11.62
CA ARG A 74 -9.22 -8.90 13.08
C ARG A 74 -10.11 -7.98 13.91
N GLN A 75 -10.27 -6.71 13.53
CA GLN A 75 -11.19 -5.78 14.21
C GLN A 75 -12.68 -6.07 13.92
N GLY A 76 -13.00 -6.74 12.80
CA GLY A 76 -14.37 -7.17 12.50
C GLY A 76 -14.90 -8.22 13.49
N GLY A 77 -14.02 -9.02 14.11
CA GLY A 77 -14.40 -10.04 15.09
C GLY A 77 -14.62 -9.55 16.52
N ALA A 78 -14.17 -8.34 16.87
CA ALA A 78 -14.29 -7.79 18.23
C ALA A 78 -15.58 -6.98 18.47
N ARG A 79 -16.50 -6.94 17.49
CA ARG A 79 -17.82 -6.28 17.57
C ARG A 79 -18.98 -7.23 17.22
N GLY A 80 -18.77 -8.54 17.34
CA GLY A 80 -19.82 -9.55 17.26
C GLY A 80 -20.35 -9.91 18.64
#